data_AF-A0A0G4Q6E0-F1
#
_entry.id   AF-A0A0G4Q6E0-F1
#
_cell.length_a   1.000
_cell.length_b   1.000
_cell.length_c   1.000
_cell.angle_alpha   90.00
_cell.angle_beta   90.00
_cell.angle_gamma   90.00
#
_symmetry.space_group_name_H-M   'P 1'
#
loop_
_entity.id
_entity.type
_entity.pdbx_description
1 polymer ?
#
loop_
_entity_poly.entity_id
_entity_poly.type
_entity_poly.pdbx_seq_one_letter_code
_entity_poly.pdbx_strand_id
1 'polypeptide(L)'
;MLLHRIKFSLLFIFSATLLTGCLSLKEKAAIKAEQDKIEQQRQLAELRKTFKPPVVIYRIDEHRFFTLEEFNEKREGYTFYNNTQTQAHFKVYNGSACNFRGRLIWAATQDDYIAFPATSSN
;
A
#
# COMPACT_ATOMS: atom_id res chain seq x y z
N MET A 1 15.74 -27.84 -54.27
CA MET A 1 15.25 -26.51 -53.84
C MET A 1 14.67 -26.47 -52.42
N LEU A 2 14.16 -27.58 -51.86
CA LEU A 2 13.59 -27.61 -50.49
C LEU A 2 14.64 -27.37 -49.38
N LEU A 3 15.86 -27.88 -49.54
CA LEU A 3 16.93 -27.78 -48.54
C LEU A 3 17.47 -26.35 -48.35
N HIS A 4 17.38 -25.49 -49.39
CA HIS A 4 17.76 -24.08 -49.30
C HIS A 4 16.73 -23.25 -48.54
N ARG A 5 15.43 -23.54 -48.72
CA ARG A 5 14.33 -22.83 -48.03
C ARG A 5 14.40 -23.00 -46.50
N ILE A 6 14.82 -24.17 -46.02
CA ILE A 6 14.94 -24.47 -44.59
C ILE A 6 16.14 -23.75 -43.95
N LYS A 7 17.29 -23.70 -44.64
CA LYS A 7 18.51 -23.02 -44.15
C LYS A 7 18.34 -21.51 -44.01
N PHE A 8 17.66 -20.86 -44.96
CA PHE A 8 17.38 -19.42 -44.88
C PHE A 8 16.38 -19.07 -43.77
N SER A 9 15.37 -19.93 -43.54
CA SER A 9 14.38 -19.71 -42.48
C SER A 9 15.02 -19.81 -41.08
N LEU A 10 15.90 -20.79 -40.86
CA LEU A 10 16.65 -20.92 -39.60
C LEU A 10 17.64 -19.76 -39.37
N LEU A 11 18.31 -19.26 -40.43
CA LEU A 11 19.22 -18.11 -40.33
C LEU A 11 18.49 -16.82 -39.91
N PHE A 12 17.26 -16.61 -40.41
CA PHE A 12 16.44 -15.46 -40.04
C PHE A 12 15.99 -15.49 -38.58
N ILE A 13 15.65 -16.67 -38.06
CA ILE A 13 15.22 -16.83 -36.66
C ILE A 13 16.39 -16.59 -35.70
N PHE A 14 17.59 -17.10 -36.00
CA PHE A 14 18.78 -16.85 -35.17
C PHE A 14 19.24 -15.39 -35.18
N SER A 15 19.10 -14.69 -36.31
CA SER A 15 19.38 -13.25 -36.41
C SER A 15 18.39 -12.42 -35.59
N ALA A 16 17.09 -12.75 -35.63
CA ALA A 16 16.07 -12.03 -34.90
C ALA A 16 16.22 -12.15 -33.36
N THR A 17 16.75 -13.26 -32.85
CA THR A 17 17.02 -13.44 -31.41
C THR A 17 18.26 -12.71 -30.90
N LEU A 18 19.15 -12.24 -31.79
CA LEU A 18 20.35 -11.47 -31.43
C LEU A 18 20.12 -9.95 -31.44
N LEU A 19 18.98 -9.50 -31.99
CA LEU A 19 18.59 -8.08 -32.10
C LEU A 19 17.83 -7.55 -30.88
N THR A 20 17.63 -8.35 -29.82
CA THR A 20 17.26 -7.83 -28.50
C THR A 20 18.48 -7.14 -27.89
N GLY A 21 18.68 -5.88 -28.28
CA GLY A 21 19.84 -5.07 -27.97
C GLY A 21 20.27 -5.14 -26.50
N CYS A 22 21.59 -5.17 -26.28
CA CYS A 22 22.20 -4.97 -24.98
C CYS A 22 21.79 -3.59 -24.43
N LEU A 23 20.73 -3.55 -23.62
CA LEU A 23 20.39 -2.38 -22.85
C LEU A 23 21.60 -1.92 -22.02
N SER A 24 21.81 -0.61 -21.95
CA SER A 24 22.80 -0.03 -21.04
C SER A 24 22.47 -0.40 -19.59
N LEU A 25 23.48 -0.43 -18.72
CA LEU A 25 23.26 -0.71 -17.29
C LEU A 25 22.22 0.23 -16.67
N LYS A 26 22.17 1.49 -17.13
CA LYS A 26 21.20 2.50 -16.68
C LYS A 26 19.77 2.12 -17.07
N GLU A 27 19.55 1.69 -18.31
CA GLU A 27 18.23 1.25 -18.78
C GLU A 27 17.77 -0.03 -18.05
N LYS A 28 18.68 -0.99 -17.85
CA LYS A 28 18.39 -2.21 -17.07
C LYS A 28 18.00 -1.88 -15.62
N ALA A 29 18.70 -0.94 -14.98
CA ALA A 29 18.38 -0.49 -13.63
C ALA A 29 17.02 0.21 -13.55
N ALA A 30 16.70 1.07 -14.52
CA ALA A 30 15.41 1.75 -14.58
C ALA A 30 14.25 0.76 -14.77
N ILE A 31 14.40 -0.21 -15.68
CA ILE A 31 13.40 -1.27 -15.89
C ILE A 31 13.20 -2.09 -14.62
N LYS A 32 14.30 -2.50 -13.95
CA LYS A 32 14.22 -3.24 -12.69
C LYS A 32 13.51 -2.44 -11.60
N ALA A 33 13.81 -1.15 -11.45
CA ALA A 33 13.15 -0.31 -10.44
C ALA A 33 11.64 -0.19 -10.69
N GLU A 34 11.22 -0.10 -11.95
CA GLU A 34 9.81 -0.06 -12.29
C GLU A 34 9.12 -1.41 -12.06
N GLN A 35 9.78 -2.52 -12.41
CA GLN A 35 9.32 -3.87 -12.07
C GLN A 35 9.19 -4.09 -10.56
N ASP A 36 10.17 -3.62 -9.78
CA ASP A 36 10.16 -3.72 -8.31
C ASP A 36 8.98 -2.92 -7.73
N LYS A 37 8.66 -1.73 -8.27
CA LYS A 37 7.47 -0.95 -7.85
C LYS A 37 6.17 -1.66 -8.17
N ILE A 38 6.05 -2.24 -9.37
CA ILE A 38 4.87 -3.00 -9.78
C ILE A 38 4.67 -4.20 -8.85
N GLU A 39 5.76 -4.90 -8.52
CA GLU A 39 5.73 -6.04 -7.61
C GLU A 39 5.38 -5.61 -6.18
N GLN A 40 5.94 -4.50 -5.68
CA GLN A 40 5.54 -3.92 -4.39
C GLN A 40 4.05 -3.55 -4.35
N GLN A 41 3.52 -2.95 -5.42
CA GLN A 41 2.09 -2.64 -5.52
C GLN A 41 1.23 -3.91 -5.52
N ARG A 42 1.66 -4.95 -6.23
CA ARG A 42 1.00 -6.26 -6.24
C ARG A 42 0.97 -6.87 -4.84
N GLN A 43 2.11 -6.91 -4.16
CA GLN A 43 2.23 -7.45 -2.81
C GLN A 43 1.35 -6.66 -1.82
N LEU A 44 1.35 -5.32 -1.93
CA LEU A 44 0.47 -4.47 -1.12
C LEU A 44 -1.01 -4.74 -1.41
N ALA A 45 -1.38 -4.97 -2.68
CA ALA A 45 -2.76 -5.29 -3.05
C ALA A 45 -3.20 -6.65 -2.49
N GLU A 46 -2.35 -7.68 -2.56
CA GLU A 46 -2.63 -8.97 -1.93
C GLU A 46 -2.71 -8.85 -0.40
N LEU A 47 -1.80 -8.09 0.23
CA LEU A 47 -1.86 -7.83 1.66
C LEU A 47 -3.17 -7.14 2.06
N ARG A 48 -3.63 -6.15 1.29
CA ARG A 48 -4.89 -5.43 1.56
C ARG A 48 -6.11 -6.35 1.58
N LYS A 49 -6.13 -7.41 0.77
CA LYS A 49 -7.22 -8.40 0.79
C LYS A 49 -7.32 -9.15 2.12
N THR A 50 -6.24 -9.20 2.89
CA THR A 50 -6.20 -9.89 4.18
C THR A 50 -6.63 -9.00 5.36
N PHE A 51 -6.83 -7.70 5.13
CA PHE A 51 -7.21 -6.79 6.20
C PHE A 51 -8.63 -7.06 6.69
N LYS A 52 -8.80 -6.97 8.00
CA LYS A 52 -10.11 -7.05 8.63
C LYS A 52 -10.89 -5.74 8.39
N PRO A 53 -12.23 -5.77 8.44
CA PRO A 53 -13.03 -4.55 8.34
C PRO A 53 -12.63 -3.52 9.41
N PRO A 54 -12.71 -2.21 9.10
CA PRO A 54 -12.51 -1.15 10.08
C PRO A 54 -13.34 -1.35 11.36
N VAL A 55 -12.73 -1.12 12.52
CA VAL A 55 -13.40 -1.24 13.82
C VAL A 55 -13.39 0.11 14.51
N VAL A 56 -14.53 0.59 14.98
CA VAL A 56 -14.59 1.81 15.80
C VAL A 56 -13.97 1.52 17.16
N ILE A 57 -12.91 2.24 17.50
CA ILE A 57 -12.16 2.05 18.77
C ILE A 57 -12.42 3.16 19.78
N TYR A 58 -12.91 4.31 19.32
CA TYR A 58 -13.34 5.41 20.18
C TYR A 58 -14.36 6.28 19.47
N ARG A 59 -15.40 6.72 20.18
CA ARG A 59 -16.43 7.61 19.63
C ARG A 59 -16.43 8.92 20.41
N ILE A 60 -16.31 10.04 19.68
CA ILE A 60 -16.45 11.39 20.25
C ILE A 60 -17.95 11.72 20.32
N ASP A 61 -18.65 11.54 19.20
CA ASP A 61 -20.10 11.73 19.06
C ASP A 61 -20.66 10.88 17.89
N GLU A 62 -21.89 11.19 17.44
CA GLU A 62 -22.56 10.48 16.35
C GLU A 62 -21.72 10.47 15.05
N HIS A 63 -21.07 11.57 14.72
CA HIS A 63 -20.39 11.75 13.44
C HIS A 63 -18.88 11.58 13.53
N ARG A 64 -18.28 11.85 14.68
CA ARG A 64 -16.83 11.87 14.88
C ARG A 64 -16.35 10.68 15.70
N PHE A 65 -15.45 9.90 15.14
CA PHE A 65 -14.95 8.67 15.75
C PHE A 65 -13.60 8.24 15.19
N PHE A 66 -12.90 7.41 15.96
CA PHE A 66 -11.65 6.79 15.57
C PHE A 66 -11.87 5.32 15.21
N THR A 67 -11.18 4.88 14.18
CA THR A 67 -11.17 3.49 13.71
C THR A 67 -9.78 2.89 13.78
N LEU A 68 -9.72 1.58 14.02
CA LEU A 68 -8.57 0.75 13.70
C LEU A 68 -8.75 0.19 12.29
N GLU A 69 -7.79 0.45 11.42
CA GLU A 69 -7.83 0.03 10.02
C GLU A 69 -6.50 -0.57 9.57
N GLU A 70 -6.51 -1.19 8.38
CA GLU A 70 -5.35 -1.85 7.79
C GLU A 70 -4.65 -2.88 8.69
N PHE A 71 -5.43 -3.56 9.55
CA PHE A 71 -4.96 -4.57 10.48
C PHE A 71 -5.34 -5.97 10.02
N ASN A 72 -4.54 -6.96 10.41
CA ASN A 72 -4.84 -8.38 10.23
C ASN A 72 -4.15 -9.18 11.34
N GLU A 73 -4.11 -10.50 11.22
CA GLU A 73 -3.48 -11.38 12.23
C GLU A 73 -1.96 -11.15 12.38
N LYS A 74 -1.31 -10.53 11.39
CA LYS A 74 0.14 -10.28 11.35
C LYS A 74 0.51 -8.81 11.50
N ARG A 75 -0.46 -7.90 11.56
CA ARG A 75 -0.26 -6.45 11.54
C ARG A 75 -1.23 -5.76 12.49
N GLU A 76 -0.68 -4.95 13.38
CA GLU A 76 -1.45 -4.26 14.43
C GLU A 76 -2.43 -3.21 13.91
N GLY A 77 -2.19 -2.67 12.71
CA GLY A 77 -3.03 -1.66 12.08
C GLY A 77 -2.65 -0.22 12.40
N TYR A 78 -3.46 0.70 11.90
CA TYR A 78 -3.32 2.13 12.10
C TYR A 78 -4.60 2.75 12.62
N THR A 79 -4.45 3.86 13.34
CA THR A 79 -5.59 4.60 13.85
C THR A 79 -5.95 5.74 12.90
N PHE A 80 -7.23 5.81 12.52
CA PHE A 80 -7.79 6.84 11.66
C PHE A 80 -8.83 7.66 12.41
N TYR A 81 -8.91 8.95 12.10
CA TYR A 81 -10.01 9.82 12.47
C TYR A 81 -11.03 9.85 11.33
N ASN A 82 -12.32 9.88 11.69
CA ASN A 82 -13.44 9.93 10.77
C ASN A 82 -14.44 10.99 11.22
N ASN A 83 -14.94 11.78 10.28
CA ASN A 83 -16.10 12.63 10.45
C ASN A 83 -17.06 12.46 9.26
N THR A 84 -18.26 11.94 9.52
CA THR A 84 -19.24 11.67 8.44
C THR A 84 -19.94 12.92 7.92
N GLN A 85 -19.97 14.04 8.66
CA GLN A 85 -20.54 15.30 8.19
C GLN A 85 -19.62 15.99 7.18
N THR A 86 -18.32 15.98 7.45
CA THR A 86 -17.31 16.63 6.59
C THR A 86 -16.67 15.66 5.61
N GLN A 87 -16.98 14.36 5.71
CA GLN A 87 -16.30 13.27 5.00
C GLN A 87 -14.80 13.20 5.27
N ALA A 88 -14.34 13.77 6.39
CA ALA A 88 -12.94 13.70 6.77
C ALA A 88 -12.57 12.26 7.14
N HIS A 89 -11.49 11.77 6.56
CA HIS A 89 -10.91 10.47 6.86
C HIS A 89 -9.39 10.56 6.69
N PHE A 90 -8.65 10.46 7.80
CA PHE A 90 -7.19 10.53 7.75
C PHE A 90 -6.53 9.76 8.89
N LYS A 91 -5.34 9.25 8.60
CA LYS A 91 -4.52 8.52 9.57
C LYS A 91 -3.94 9.48 10.60
N VAL A 92 -4.20 9.21 11.88
CA VAL A 92 -3.70 10.02 13.00
C VAL A 92 -2.51 9.39 13.71
N TYR A 93 -2.34 8.06 13.63
CA TYR A 93 -1.25 7.36 14.29
C TYR A 93 -0.82 6.09 13.55
N ASN A 94 0.49 5.86 13.47
CA ASN A 94 1.09 4.67 12.84
C ASN A 94 1.09 3.45 13.78
N GLY A 95 0.00 3.24 14.50
CA GLY A 95 -0.18 2.08 15.38
C GLY A 95 -1.61 1.98 15.89
N SER A 96 -1.86 0.92 16.65
CA SER A 96 -3.13 0.72 17.33
C SER A 96 -3.20 1.53 18.62
N ALA A 97 -4.23 2.35 18.75
CA ALA A 97 -4.53 3.05 20.00
C ALA A 97 -5.32 2.21 21.00
N CYS A 98 -5.61 0.94 20.68
CA CYS A 98 -6.48 0.08 21.49
C CYS A 98 -5.97 -0.16 22.92
N ASN A 99 -4.68 0.11 23.18
CA ASN A 99 -4.08 0.01 24.51
C ASN A 99 -4.25 1.26 25.37
N PHE A 100 -4.76 2.37 24.80
CA PHE A 100 -5.04 3.56 25.58
C PHE A 100 -6.21 3.28 26.53
N ARG A 101 -6.03 3.59 27.82
CA ARG A 101 -7.02 3.38 28.89
C ARG A 101 -7.55 4.68 29.51
N GLY A 102 -7.18 5.83 28.95
CA GLY A 102 -7.65 7.13 29.40
C GLY A 102 -8.93 7.60 28.70
N ARG A 103 -9.31 8.85 28.95
CA ARG A 103 -10.39 9.54 28.24
C ARG A 103 -9.78 10.47 27.18
N LEU A 104 -10.25 10.36 25.95
CA LEU A 104 -9.90 11.35 24.93
C LEU A 104 -10.80 12.57 25.12
N ILE A 105 -10.19 13.72 25.38
CA ILE A 105 -10.89 15.00 25.47
C ILE A 105 -10.75 15.70 24.11
N TRP A 106 -11.88 15.91 23.45
CA TRP A 106 -11.92 16.74 22.25
C TRP A 106 -12.07 18.21 22.64
N ALA A 107 -10.99 18.97 22.56
CA ALA A 107 -10.98 20.40 22.88
C ALA A 107 -10.94 21.30 21.62
N ALA A 108 -10.77 20.72 20.43
CA ALA A 108 -10.68 21.48 19.20
C ALA A 108 -12.06 21.96 18.72
N THR A 109 -12.11 23.17 18.17
CA THR A 109 -13.31 23.70 17.50
C THR A 109 -13.40 23.28 16.03
N GLN A 110 -12.33 22.67 15.50
CA GLN A 110 -12.16 22.26 14.11
C GLN A 110 -11.43 20.91 14.06
N ASP A 111 -11.53 20.22 12.93
CA ASP A 111 -11.01 18.85 12.74
C ASP A 111 -9.55 18.79 12.24
N ASP A 112 -8.97 19.95 11.92
CA ASP A 112 -7.61 20.11 11.41
C ASP A 112 -6.51 19.94 12.47
N TYR A 113 -6.88 19.95 13.75
CA TYR A 113 -5.95 19.75 14.87
C TYR A 113 -6.43 18.63 15.79
N ILE A 114 -5.71 17.51 15.80
CA ILE A 114 -5.98 16.37 16.69
C ILE A 114 -4.77 16.10 17.56
N ALA A 115 -4.95 16.18 18.87
CA ALA A 115 -4.02 15.63 19.85
C ALA A 115 -4.48 14.20 20.19
N PHE A 116 -3.70 13.20 19.79
CA PHE A 116 -4.04 11.80 19.97
C PHE A 116 -2.97 11.09 20.82
N PRO A 117 -3.34 10.33 21.87
CA PRO A 117 -2.38 9.65 22.72
C PRO A 117 -1.69 8.51 21.94
N ALA A 118 -0.38 8.61 21.78
CA ALA A 118 0.43 7.52 21.26
C ALA A 118 0.65 6.48 22.36
N THR A 119 0.36 5.22 22.06
CA THR A 119 0.73 4.09 22.92
C THR A 119 1.86 3.32 22.26
N SER A 120 2.85 2.91 23.04
CA SER A 120 3.82 1.92 22.57
C SER A 120 3.10 0.60 22.31
N SER A 121 3.38 -0.02 21.18
CA SER A 121 3.16 -1.45 20.99
C SER A 121 4.21 -2.18 21.83
N ASN A 122 3.78 -3.10 22.70
CA ASN A 122 4.69 -3.99 23.44
C ASN A 122 5.15 -5.13 22.55
#